data_AF-A0A0G4L1G3-F1
#
_entry.id   AF-A0A0G4L1G3-F1
#
_cell.length_a   1.000
_cell.length_b   1.000
_cell.length_c   1.000
_cell.angle_alpha   90.00
_cell.angle_beta   90.00
_cell.angle_gamma   90.00
#
_symmetry.space_group_name_H-M   'P 1'
#
loop_
_entity.id
_entity.type
_entity.pdbx_description
1 polymer ?
#
loop_
_entity_poly.entity_id
_entity_poly.type
_entity_poly.pdbx_seq_one_letter_code
_entity_poly.pdbx_strand_id
1 'polypeptide(L)'
;IGIQKTRRHDGKLKVGIFGEDAGPGKGPNYCKDRGCNQGTLGEGWGSGSAEFPYLLTPVDSFKNGFNDDKVVVTEHLDNKLDYYKKNPSVLKDQDYEMSRPTLVPMLPVRTVMSTAVPANDGRQ
;
A
#
# COMPACT_ATOMS: atom_id res chain seq x y z
N ILE A 1 -25.37 -15.49 13.69
CA ILE A 1 -24.11 -14.90 14.22
C ILE A 1 -23.03 -15.94 14.02
N GLY A 2 -22.30 -15.86 12.89
CA GLY A 2 -21.21 -16.80 12.59
C GLY A 2 -19.90 -16.14 12.97
N ILE A 3 -19.36 -16.48 14.14
CA ILE A 3 -17.97 -16.13 14.46
C ILE A 3 -17.11 -16.98 13.52
N GLN A 4 -16.57 -16.35 12.48
CA GLN A 4 -15.52 -16.93 11.63
C GLN A 4 -14.40 -17.35 12.57
N LYS A 5 -14.31 -18.65 12.83
CA LYS A 5 -13.27 -19.29 13.61
C LYS A 5 -11.97 -18.97 12.88
N THR A 6 -11.18 -18.02 13.39
CA THR A 6 -9.85 -17.74 12.86
C THR A 6 -9.13 -19.08 12.82
N ARG A 7 -8.78 -19.56 11.63
CA ARG A 7 -8.01 -20.79 11.49
C ARG A 7 -6.70 -20.51 12.19
N ARG A 8 -6.52 -21.06 13.40
CA ARG A 8 -5.19 -21.10 14.00
C ARG A 8 -4.38 -22.05 13.13
N HIS A 9 -3.63 -21.48 12.21
CA HIS A 9 -2.66 -22.24 11.44
C HIS A 9 -1.56 -22.64 12.42
N ASP A 10 -1.36 -23.94 12.62
CA ASP A 10 -0.25 -24.50 13.42
C ASP A 10 1.12 -24.34 12.71
N GLY A 11 1.21 -23.39 11.76
CA GLY A 11 2.39 -23.05 10.94
C GLY A 11 2.55 -21.53 10.83
N LYS A 12 3.48 -21.07 9.97
CA LYS A 12 3.75 -19.62 9.80
C LYS A 12 2.49 -18.86 9.37
N LEU A 13 2.23 -17.71 10.00
CA LEU A 13 1.18 -16.76 9.64
C LEU A 13 1.41 -16.22 8.23
N LYS A 14 0.38 -16.22 7.38
CA LYS A 14 0.49 -15.71 6.01
C LYS A 14 -0.13 -14.32 5.88
N VAL A 15 0.69 -13.34 5.50
CA VAL A 15 0.27 -11.95 5.30
C VAL A 15 0.42 -11.60 3.82
N GLY A 16 -0.69 -11.24 3.18
CA GLY A 16 -0.70 -10.77 1.81
C GLY A 16 -0.76 -9.25 1.75
N ILE A 17 0.14 -8.64 0.99
CA ILE A 17 0.21 -7.19 0.74
C ILE A 17 -0.18 -6.96 -0.73
N PHE A 18 -1.15 -6.09 -0.95
CA PHE A 18 -1.76 -5.90 -2.26
C PHE A 18 -1.82 -4.44 -2.67
N GLY A 19 -1.66 -4.20 -3.97
CA GLY A 19 -1.75 -2.89 -4.59
C GLY A 19 -0.39 -2.27 -4.85
N GLU A 20 -0.30 -1.50 -5.94
CA GLU A 20 0.93 -0.84 -6.39
C GLU A 20 1.49 0.12 -5.33
N ASP A 21 0.61 0.82 -4.62
CA ASP A 21 0.97 1.81 -3.58
C ASP A 21 1.76 1.19 -2.40
N ALA A 22 1.63 -0.11 -2.17
CA ALA A 22 2.41 -0.77 -1.13
C ALA A 22 3.91 -0.91 -1.49
N GLY A 23 4.26 -0.69 -2.77
CA GLY A 23 5.57 -0.97 -3.33
C GLY A 23 6.36 0.25 -3.79
N PRO A 24 7.62 0.06 -4.18
CA PRO A 24 8.43 1.11 -4.76
C PRO A 24 7.99 1.40 -6.20
N GLY A 25 8.10 2.67 -6.58
CA GLY A 25 8.05 3.06 -7.98
C GLY A 25 9.44 3.10 -8.64
N LYS A 26 9.55 3.86 -9.73
CA LYS A 26 10.79 4.27 -10.43
C LYS A 26 11.75 5.13 -9.58
N GLY A 27 11.41 5.37 -8.31
CA GLY A 27 12.18 6.17 -7.36
C GLY A 27 11.35 7.31 -6.76
N PRO A 28 11.66 7.74 -5.52
CA PRO A 28 10.82 8.68 -4.78
C PRO A 28 10.77 10.07 -5.40
N ASN A 29 11.82 10.44 -6.13
CA ASN A 29 12.01 11.76 -6.73
C ASN A 29 11.92 11.75 -8.26
N TYR A 30 11.41 10.67 -8.86
CA TYR A 30 11.37 10.48 -10.31
C TYR A 30 10.48 11.52 -11.02
N CYS A 31 9.36 11.90 -10.40
CA CYS A 31 8.43 12.88 -10.97
C CYS A 31 8.71 14.29 -10.46
N LYS A 32 8.81 15.23 -11.40
CA LYS A 32 8.89 16.66 -11.12
C LYS A 32 7.67 17.10 -10.32
N ASP A 33 7.91 17.87 -9.26
CA ASP A 33 6.88 18.38 -8.35
C ASP A 33 5.90 17.29 -7.87
N ARG A 34 6.41 16.04 -7.78
CA ARG A 34 5.65 14.81 -7.47
C ARG A 34 4.41 14.54 -8.33
N GLY A 35 4.36 15.08 -9.55
CA GLY A 35 3.18 15.09 -10.43
C GLY A 35 2.82 13.77 -11.11
N CYS A 36 3.02 12.62 -10.45
CA CYS A 36 2.59 11.33 -10.97
C CYS A 36 2.27 10.35 -9.82
N ASN A 37 1.41 9.36 -10.10
CA ASN A 37 1.13 8.27 -9.17
C ASN A 37 1.90 7.02 -9.60
N GLN A 38 2.83 6.58 -8.76
CA GLN A 38 3.64 5.39 -9.00
C GLN A 38 4.24 4.89 -7.68
N GLY A 39 4.01 3.61 -7.37
CA GLY A 39 4.35 3.08 -6.05
C GLY A 39 3.71 3.86 -4.90
N THR A 40 4.35 3.85 -3.73
CA THR A 40 3.90 4.56 -2.53
C THR A 40 3.75 6.07 -2.72
N LEU A 41 2.56 6.60 -2.42
CA LEU A 41 2.30 8.04 -2.39
C LEU A 41 2.69 8.65 -1.04
N GLY A 42 3.85 9.32 -1.00
CA GLY A 42 4.37 9.97 0.22
C GLY A 42 3.81 11.37 0.48
N GLU A 43 3.56 12.16 -0.57
CA GLU A 43 3.03 13.53 -0.48
C GLU A 43 2.22 13.92 -1.73
N GLY A 44 1.55 15.07 -1.68
CA GLY A 44 0.86 15.65 -2.85
C GLY A 44 1.82 16.32 -3.83
N TRP A 45 1.28 16.77 -4.96
CA TRP A 45 2.05 17.40 -6.05
C TRP A 45 1.95 18.93 -6.06
N GLY A 46 2.94 19.57 -6.68
CA GLY A 46 2.96 21.00 -6.99
C GLY A 46 4.08 21.77 -6.29
N SER A 47 3.99 23.10 -6.28
CA SER A 47 5.05 23.99 -5.78
C SER A 47 5.39 23.86 -4.29
N GLY A 48 4.60 23.08 -3.54
CA GLY A 48 4.83 22.77 -2.13
C GLY A 48 5.51 21.42 -1.88
N SER A 49 5.80 20.63 -2.92
CA SER A 49 6.45 19.32 -2.75
C SER A 49 7.93 19.45 -2.38
N ALA A 50 8.48 18.41 -1.74
CA ALA A 50 9.88 18.33 -1.36
C ALA A 50 10.57 17.08 -1.91
N GLU A 51 11.90 17.09 -1.90
CA GLU A 51 12.68 15.92 -2.29
C GLU A 51 12.83 14.96 -1.10
N PHE A 52 12.54 13.69 -1.31
CA PHE A 52 12.73 12.65 -0.30
C PHE A 52 14.21 12.24 -0.26
N PRO A 53 14.88 12.29 0.92
CA PRO A 53 16.20 11.68 1.07
C PRO A 53 16.11 10.15 0.99
N TYR A 54 15.00 9.59 1.45
CA TYR A 54 14.58 8.20 1.30
C TYR A 54 13.06 8.13 1.47
N LEU A 55 12.45 7.09 0.89
CA LEU A 55 11.04 6.77 1.06
C LEU A 55 10.93 5.28 1.37
N LEU A 56 10.57 4.96 2.61
CA LEU A 56 10.29 3.58 3.01
C LEU A 56 8.88 3.21 2.55
N THR A 57 8.77 2.14 1.78
CA THR A 57 7.47 1.64 1.32
C THR A 57 6.79 0.84 2.43
N PRO A 58 5.46 0.69 2.39
CA PRO A 58 4.75 -0.24 3.28
C PRO A 58 5.33 -1.66 3.22
N VAL A 59 5.65 -2.17 2.03
CA VAL A 59 6.20 -3.52 1.89
C VAL A 59 7.58 -3.67 2.53
N ASP A 60 8.44 -2.66 2.43
CA ASP A 60 9.74 -2.66 3.12
C ASP A 60 9.57 -2.69 4.64
N SER A 61 8.57 -1.97 5.15
CA SER A 61 8.26 -1.93 6.58
C SER A 61 7.84 -3.31 7.11
N PHE A 62 7.06 -4.06 6.33
CA PHE A 62 6.63 -5.41 6.72
C PHE A 62 7.72 -6.45 6.58
N LYS A 63 8.51 -6.39 5.50
CA LYS A 63 9.67 -7.28 5.30
C LYS A 63 10.68 -7.15 6.44
N ASN A 64 10.90 -5.94 6.94
CA ASN A 64 11.85 -5.70 8.04
C ASN A 64 11.23 -5.84 9.43
N GLY A 65 9.90 -5.75 9.54
CA GLY A 65 9.19 -5.73 10.83
C GLY A 65 8.75 -7.10 11.33
N PHE A 66 8.61 -8.09 10.45
CA PHE A 66 8.17 -9.43 10.84
C PHE A 66 9.33 -10.37 11.16
N ASN A 67 9.02 -11.39 11.97
CA ASN A 67 9.92 -12.52 12.18
C ASN A 67 9.62 -13.58 11.12
N ASP A 68 10.58 -13.82 10.23
CA ASP A 68 10.48 -14.76 9.11
C ASP A 68 10.22 -16.21 9.54
N ASP A 69 10.57 -16.60 10.77
CA ASP A 69 10.25 -17.93 11.31
C ASP A 69 8.78 -18.09 11.65
N LYS A 70 8.06 -16.98 11.82
CA LYS A 70 6.66 -16.96 12.25
C LYS A 70 5.71 -16.43 11.19
N VAL A 71 6.20 -15.63 10.25
CA VAL A 71 5.38 -14.93 9.26
C VAL A 71 5.94 -15.16 7.86
N VAL A 72 5.05 -15.42 6.91
CA VAL A 72 5.33 -15.43 5.48
C VAL A 72 4.60 -14.26 4.86
N VAL A 73 5.36 -13.35 4.25
CA VAL A 73 4.82 -12.19 3.53
C VAL A 73 4.75 -12.52 2.04
N THR A 74 3.58 -12.29 1.43
CA THR A 74 3.40 -12.38 -0.02
C THR A 74 3.06 -10.98 -0.55
N GLU A 75 3.73 -10.54 -1.62
CA GLU A 75 3.54 -9.20 -2.19
C GLU A 75 2.95 -9.27 -3.61
N HIS A 76 1.92 -8.45 -3.84
CA HIS A 76 1.26 -8.27 -5.13
C HIS A 76 1.11 -6.77 -5.40
N LEU A 77 2.19 -6.16 -5.87
CA LEU A 77 2.37 -4.70 -5.98
C LEU A 77 1.81 -4.15 -7.30
N ASP A 78 0.59 -4.57 -7.63
CA ASP A 78 -0.01 -4.41 -8.94
C ASP A 78 -1.53 -4.21 -8.80
N ASN A 79 -2.07 -3.27 -9.57
CA ASN A 79 -3.49 -2.91 -9.56
C ASN A 79 -4.31 -3.63 -10.65
N LYS A 80 -3.68 -4.46 -11.49
CA LYS A 80 -4.34 -5.19 -12.58
C LYS A 80 -5.13 -6.36 -12.02
N LEU A 81 -6.44 -6.32 -12.24
CA LEU A 81 -7.35 -7.35 -11.76
C LEU A 81 -7.19 -8.71 -12.45
N ASP A 82 -6.51 -8.76 -13.59
CA ASP A 82 -6.38 -9.97 -14.41
C ASP A 82 -5.58 -11.06 -13.70
N TYR A 83 -4.62 -10.67 -12.87
CA TYR A 83 -3.83 -11.60 -12.09
C TYR A 83 -4.69 -12.33 -11.04
N TYR A 84 -5.49 -11.58 -10.28
CA TYR A 84 -6.35 -12.14 -9.22
C TYR A 84 -7.49 -12.99 -9.77
N LYS A 85 -8.02 -12.65 -10.96
CA LYS A 85 -9.04 -13.47 -11.65
C LYS A 85 -8.49 -14.84 -12.07
N LYS A 86 -7.24 -14.89 -12.53
CA LYS A 86 -6.57 -16.14 -12.94
C LYS A 86 -6.09 -16.96 -11.74
N ASN A 87 -5.78 -16.30 -10.63
CA ASN A 87 -5.21 -16.93 -9.43
C ASN A 87 -6.05 -16.60 -8.18
N PRO A 88 -7.29 -17.09 -8.06
CA PRO A 88 -8.16 -16.78 -6.93
C PRO A 88 -7.65 -17.31 -5.59
N SER A 89 -6.68 -18.25 -5.60
CA SER A 89 -6.01 -18.77 -4.40
C SER A 89 -5.20 -17.70 -3.67
N VAL A 90 -4.64 -16.74 -4.39
CA VAL A 90 -3.82 -15.65 -3.83
C VAL A 90 -4.57 -14.85 -2.76
N LEU A 91 -5.88 -14.67 -2.91
CA LEU A 91 -6.73 -13.98 -1.92
C LEU A 91 -7.25 -14.91 -0.83
N LYS A 92 -7.37 -16.22 -1.10
CA LYS A 92 -7.97 -17.20 -0.19
C LYS A 92 -6.97 -17.86 0.75
N ASP A 93 -5.69 -17.82 0.39
CA ASP A 93 -4.62 -18.51 1.11
C ASP A 93 -3.93 -17.60 2.15
N GLN A 94 -4.35 -16.34 2.27
CA GLN A 94 -3.83 -15.38 3.25
C GLN A 94 -4.64 -15.43 4.54
N ASP A 95 -3.94 -15.36 5.67
CA ASP A 95 -4.60 -15.22 6.98
C ASP A 95 -5.00 -13.76 7.23
N TYR A 96 -4.25 -12.82 6.65
CA TYR A 96 -4.52 -11.39 6.72
C TYR A 96 -4.19 -10.69 5.40
N GLU A 97 -5.07 -9.80 4.96
CA GLU A 97 -4.92 -8.98 3.77
C GLU A 97 -4.68 -7.52 4.15
N MET A 98 -3.54 -6.98 3.73
CA MET A 98 -3.19 -5.56 3.84
C MET A 98 -3.37 -4.90 2.48
N SER A 99 -4.61 -4.49 2.17
CA SER A 99 -4.92 -3.82 0.90
C SER A 99 -5.02 -2.28 1.02
N ARG A 100 -5.12 -1.72 2.23
CA ARG A 100 -5.06 -0.27 2.51
C ARG A 100 -4.62 -0.05 3.96
N PRO A 101 -3.95 1.07 4.31
CA PRO A 101 -4.03 1.54 5.68
C PRO A 101 -5.52 1.76 5.96
N THR A 102 -6.12 0.93 6.80
CA THR A 102 -7.36 1.30 7.46
C THR A 102 -7.15 2.70 7.99
N LEU A 103 -7.90 3.65 7.45
CA LEU A 103 -8.00 5.02 7.95
C LEU A 103 -8.26 4.90 9.45
N VAL A 104 -7.20 4.98 10.26
CA VAL A 104 -7.36 5.28 11.68
C VAL A 104 -8.19 6.56 11.66
N PRO A 105 -9.37 6.60 12.31
CA PRO A 105 -10.18 7.81 12.28
C PRO A 105 -9.30 8.94 12.77
N MET A 106 -8.89 9.81 11.83
CA MET A 106 -8.19 11.04 12.15
C MET A 106 -9.15 11.80 13.06
N LEU A 107 -8.78 11.88 14.34
CA LEU A 107 -9.31 12.88 15.24
C LEU A 107 -9.25 14.22 14.50
N PRO A 108 -10.35 15.00 14.50
CA PRO A 108 -10.45 16.18 13.65
C PRO A 108 -9.48 17.24 14.15
N VAL A 109 -8.32 17.35 13.52
CA VAL A 109 -7.49 18.54 13.64
C VAL A 109 -7.95 19.51 12.55
N ARG A 110 -8.52 20.63 13.03
CA ARG A 110 -8.98 21.81 12.30
C ARG A 110 -8.44 21.95 10.87
N THR A 111 -9.37 21.95 9.92
CA THR A 111 -9.23 22.42 8.55
C THR A 111 -8.53 23.77 8.50
N VAL A 112 -7.38 23.84 7.83
CA VAL A 112 -6.94 25.06 7.15
C VAL A 112 -6.98 24.76 5.66
N MET A 113 -7.81 25.53 4.96
CA MET A 113 -8.15 25.41 3.56
C MET A 113 -6.88 25.48 2.70
N SER A 114 -6.54 24.42 1.95
CA SER A 114 -5.69 24.51 0.77
C SER A 114 -6.41 23.81 -0.36
N THR A 115 -6.68 24.55 -1.42
CA THR A 115 -7.43 24.12 -2.60
C THR A 115 -6.71 22.97 -3.29
N ALA A 116 -7.22 21.75 -3.13
CA ALA A 116 -6.80 20.61 -3.93
C ALA A 116 -7.28 20.81 -5.37
N VAL A 117 -6.34 20.97 -6.31
CA VAL A 117 -6.62 20.92 -7.75
C VAL A 117 -6.87 19.46 -8.12
N PRO A 118 -7.96 19.12 -8.85
CA PRO A 118 -8.26 17.75 -9.23
C PRO A 118 -7.14 17.18 -10.10
N ALA A 119 -6.72 15.96 -9.78
CA ALA A 119 -5.78 15.17 -10.59
C ALA A 119 -6.36 15.00 -12.00
N ASN A 120 -5.79 15.70 -12.98
CA ASN A 120 -6.10 15.48 -14.38
C ASN A 120 -5.25 14.29 -14.86
N ASP A 121 -5.90 13.18 -15.19
CA ASP A 121 -5.30 12.03 -15.89
C ASP A 121 -4.90 12.46 -17.31
N GLY A 122 -3.77 13.16 -17.37
CA GLY A 122 -3.14 13.63 -18.58
C GLY A 122 -2.24 12.55 -19.15
N ARG A 123 -2.83 11.66 -19.94
CA ARG A 123 -2.14 10.82 -20.92
C ARG A 123 -1.30 11.72 -21.86
N GLN A 124 0.03 11.73 -21.67
CA GLN A 124 1.06 12.05 -22.69
C GLN A 124 2.29 11.19 -22.44
#